data_AF-A0A6A5ELI8-F1
#
_entry.id   AF-A0A6A5ELI8-F1
#
_cell.length_a   1.000
_cell.length_b   1.000
_cell.length_c   1.000
_cell.angle_alpha   90.00
_cell.angle_beta   90.00
_cell.angle_gamma   90.00
#
_symmetry.space_group_name_H-M   'P 1'
#
loop_
_entity.id
_entity.type
_entity.pdbx_description
1 polymer ?
#
loop_
_entity_poly.entity_id
_entity_poly.type
_entity_poly.pdbx_seq_one_letter_code
_entity_poly.pdbx_strand_id
1 'polypeptide(L)'
;MAKKWDNLKRRYKDLKYPPVGMENVADSSSSWPWFHLMNEAMEGRLATSAPLLTPVTHDDEQYPDPAPRHRARATAAAVPPPPTSHTSSDYAQEVFADSRNDSGGALGGGESNQRLAEACDGALEREWEMVERERAALEREREMVDRDRAALERERAAVQAERLWLERERAAVERDRAMVEQERAALDQRALMMNSVGHAGHLNALM
;
A
#
# COMPACT_ATOMS: atom_id res chain seq x y z
N MET A 1 -8.17 -2.79 -4.56
CA MET A 1 -6.79 -3.36 -4.55
C MET A 1 -5.90 -2.79 -5.66
N ALA A 2 -5.90 -1.48 -5.95
CA ALA A 2 -5.15 -0.90 -7.10
C ALA A 2 -3.99 0.06 -6.73
N LYS A 3 -3.93 0.54 -5.48
CA LYS A 3 -3.01 1.62 -5.07
C LYS A 3 -1.53 1.30 -5.24
N LYS A 4 -1.13 0.02 -5.15
CA LYS A 4 0.28 -0.41 -5.26
C LYS A 4 0.81 -0.26 -6.68
N TRP A 5 0.02 -0.65 -7.68
CA TRP A 5 0.40 -0.53 -9.09
C TRP A 5 0.44 0.94 -9.53
N ASP A 6 -0.50 1.76 -9.04
CA ASP A 6 -0.51 3.19 -9.33
C ASP A 6 0.69 3.93 -8.72
N ASN A 7 1.10 3.54 -7.51
CA ASN A 7 2.31 4.06 -6.88
C ASN A 7 3.58 3.67 -7.68
N LEU A 8 3.65 2.41 -8.13
CA LEU A 8 4.76 1.90 -8.95
C LEU A 8 4.87 2.65 -10.29
N LYS A 9 3.73 2.87 -10.96
CA LYS A 9 3.66 3.67 -12.20
C LYS A 9 4.07 5.12 -11.99
N ARG A 10 3.66 5.74 -10.87
CA ARG A 10 4.04 7.13 -10.56
C ARG A 10 5.55 7.25 -10.44
N ARG A 11 6.15 6.43 -9.56
CA ARG A 11 7.60 6.43 -9.34
C ARG A 11 8.34 6.20 -10.66
N TYR A 12 7.92 5.23 -11.47
CA TYR A 12 8.47 4.98 -12.80
C TYR A 12 8.45 6.21 -13.72
N LYS A 13 7.32 6.93 -13.78
CA LYS A 13 7.20 8.14 -14.62
C LYS A 13 8.14 9.25 -14.19
N ASP A 14 8.28 9.44 -12.88
CA ASP A 14 9.16 10.47 -12.31
C ASP A 14 10.63 10.22 -12.66
N LEU A 15 11.05 8.94 -12.74
CA LEU A 15 12.43 8.57 -13.15
C LEU A 15 12.61 8.53 -14.66
N LYS A 16 11.56 8.16 -15.41
CA LYS A 16 11.63 8.06 -16.88
C LYS A 16 11.58 9.44 -17.55
N TYR A 17 10.91 10.41 -16.93
CA TYR A 17 10.75 11.76 -17.43
C TYR A 17 11.08 12.77 -16.33
N PRO A 18 12.37 12.91 -15.95
CA PRO A 18 12.77 13.89 -14.96
C PRO A 18 12.45 15.31 -15.46
N PRO A 19 12.08 16.24 -14.57
CA PRO A 19 11.86 17.63 -14.93
C PRO A 19 13.15 18.28 -15.48
N VAL A 20 12.97 19.20 -16.43
CA VAL A 20 14.05 19.90 -17.14
C VAL A 20 15.03 20.53 -16.15
N GLY A 21 16.32 20.21 -16.28
CA GLY A 21 17.37 20.65 -15.35
C GLY A 21 17.75 19.64 -14.26
N MET A 22 17.09 18.48 -14.18
CA MET A 22 17.37 17.40 -13.21
C MET A 22 17.81 16.09 -13.89
N GLU A 23 18.28 16.21 -15.13
CA GLU A 23 18.64 15.11 -16.05
C GLU A 23 20.01 14.47 -15.79
N ASN A 24 20.79 15.03 -14.84
CA ASN A 24 22.10 14.50 -14.42
C ASN A 24 22.04 13.39 -13.37
N VAL A 25 20.85 12.87 -13.06
CA VAL A 25 20.74 11.59 -12.35
C VAL A 25 21.04 10.49 -13.37
N ALA A 26 22.31 10.36 -13.78
CA ALA A 26 22.79 9.23 -14.59
C ALA A 26 22.46 7.88 -13.94
N ASP A 27 22.13 7.91 -12.64
CA ASP A 27 21.62 6.79 -11.88
C ASP A 27 20.09 6.81 -11.67
N SER A 28 19.29 7.59 -12.41
CA SER A 28 17.83 7.64 -12.17
C SER A 28 17.25 6.25 -12.41
N SER A 29 17.56 5.67 -13.56
CA SER A 29 17.20 4.30 -13.90
C SER A 29 17.86 3.25 -12.98
N SER A 30 19.05 3.53 -12.45
CA SER A 30 19.85 2.62 -11.60
C SER A 30 19.50 2.70 -10.11
N SER A 31 18.94 3.82 -9.65
CA SER A 31 18.57 4.11 -8.26
C SER A 31 17.37 3.31 -7.80
N TRP A 32 16.63 2.76 -8.76
CA TRP A 32 15.44 1.97 -8.51
C TRP A 32 15.61 0.58 -9.11
N PRO A 33 15.93 -0.44 -8.29
CA PRO A 33 16.17 -1.79 -8.79
C PRO A 33 15.00 -2.39 -9.59
N TRP A 34 13.79 -1.88 -9.37
CA TRP A 34 12.58 -2.30 -10.08
C TRP A 34 12.32 -1.52 -11.39
N PHE A 35 13.14 -0.53 -11.73
CA PHE A 35 12.94 0.28 -12.93
C PHE A 35 12.91 -0.57 -14.20
N HIS A 36 13.84 -1.50 -14.37
CA HIS A 36 13.89 -2.38 -15.54
C HIS A 36 12.68 -3.32 -15.59
N LEU A 37 12.31 -3.95 -14.48
CA LEU A 37 11.12 -4.81 -14.41
C LEU A 37 9.84 -4.03 -14.73
N MET A 38 9.72 -2.82 -14.19
CA MET A 38 8.59 -1.94 -14.46
C MET A 38 8.59 -1.42 -15.91
N ASN A 39 9.76 -1.14 -16.46
CA ASN A 39 9.92 -0.74 -17.86
C ASN A 39 9.48 -1.86 -18.81
N GLU A 40 9.89 -3.10 -18.53
CA GLU A 40 9.48 -4.29 -19.29
C GLU A 40 7.99 -4.59 -19.16
N ALA A 41 7.41 -4.39 -17.98
CA ALA A 41 5.98 -4.49 -17.77
C ALA A 41 5.21 -3.42 -18.57
N MET A 42 5.69 -2.17 -18.58
CA MET A 42 5.08 -1.05 -19.30
C MET A 42 5.23 -1.14 -20.83
N GLU A 43 6.28 -1.80 -21.31
CA GLU A 43 6.53 -2.08 -22.73
C GLU A 43 5.87 -3.38 -23.21
N GLY A 44 5.17 -4.10 -22.33
CA GLY A 44 4.47 -5.34 -22.65
C GLY A 44 5.38 -6.56 -22.89
N ARG A 45 6.68 -6.44 -22.58
CA ARG A 45 7.68 -7.51 -22.80
C ARG A 45 7.53 -8.67 -21.81
N LEU A 46 6.91 -8.43 -20.66
CA LEU A 46 6.59 -9.47 -19.66
C LEU A 46 5.25 -10.17 -19.91
N ALA A 47 4.48 -9.78 -20.93
CA ALA A 47 3.15 -10.34 -21.20
C ALA A 47 3.18 -11.84 -21.53
N THR A 48 4.35 -12.37 -21.91
CA THR A 48 4.57 -13.79 -22.24
C THR A 48 5.34 -14.55 -21.15
N SER A 49 5.80 -13.87 -20.09
CA SER A 49 6.65 -14.48 -19.04
C SER A 49 5.85 -15.21 -17.96
N ALA A 50 4.55 -14.92 -17.83
CA ALA A 50 3.66 -15.65 -16.95
C ALA A 50 2.90 -16.71 -17.76
N PRO A 51 2.82 -17.98 -17.31
CA PRO A 51 1.94 -18.95 -17.94
C PRO A 51 0.52 -18.41 -17.89
N LEU A 52 -0.10 -18.29 -19.06
CA LEU A 52 -1.50 -17.91 -19.20
C LEU A 52 -2.32 -18.96 -18.44
N LEU A 53 -2.86 -18.57 -17.28
CA LEU A 53 -3.83 -19.39 -16.57
C LEU A 53 -5.06 -19.46 -17.46
N THR A 54 -5.20 -20.54 -18.22
CA THR A 54 -6.45 -20.84 -18.91
C THR A 54 -7.51 -21.03 -17.84
N PRO A 55 -8.63 -20.30 -17.90
CA PRO A 55 -9.71 -20.49 -16.95
C PRO A 55 -10.15 -21.95 -17.02
N VAL A 56 -10.10 -22.64 -15.88
CA VAL A 56 -10.61 -24.01 -15.75
C VAL A 56 -12.12 -23.93 -15.96
N THR A 57 -12.57 -24.15 -17.19
CA THR A 57 -13.94 -24.57 -17.45
C THR A 57 -14.06 -25.96 -16.85
N HIS A 58 -14.80 -26.06 -15.75
CA HIS A 58 -15.32 -27.32 -15.26
C HIS A 58 -16.11 -27.97 -16.39
N ASP A 59 -15.62 -29.09 -16.90
CA ASP A 59 -16.44 -30.11 -17.54
C ASP A 59 -15.89 -31.46 -17.07
N ASP A 60 -16.78 -32.24 -16.46
CA ASP A 60 -16.58 -33.55 -15.87
C ASP A 60 -16.02 -34.57 -16.89
N GLU A 61 -15.00 -35.35 -16.53
CA GLU A 61 -14.96 -36.81 -16.77
C GLU A 61 -13.68 -37.46 -16.17
N GLN A 62 -13.87 -38.05 -14.98
CA GLN A 62 -13.30 -39.32 -14.52
C GLN A 62 -11.85 -39.71 -14.93
N TYR A 63 -10.87 -39.37 -14.09
CA TYR A 63 -9.61 -40.12 -13.96
C TYR A 63 -9.07 -40.01 -12.52
N PRO A 64 -8.77 -41.11 -11.80
CA PRO A 64 -8.25 -41.01 -10.44
C PRO A 64 -6.75 -40.72 -10.51
N ASP A 65 -6.37 -39.45 -10.45
CA ASP A 65 -4.96 -39.05 -10.35
C ASP A 65 -4.50 -39.07 -8.87
N PRO A 66 -3.31 -39.63 -8.56
CA PRO A 66 -2.95 -40.02 -7.21
C PRO A 66 -2.61 -38.80 -6.35
N ALA A 67 -2.92 -38.93 -5.05
CA ALA A 67 -2.71 -37.96 -4.00
C ALA A 67 -1.43 -37.10 -4.16
N PRO A 68 -1.49 -35.80 -3.81
CA PRO A 68 -0.36 -34.90 -3.92
C PRO A 68 0.77 -35.41 -3.02
N ARG A 69 1.77 -36.04 -3.63
CA ARG A 69 3.01 -36.37 -2.96
C ARG A 69 3.64 -35.06 -2.52
N HIS A 70 3.56 -34.76 -1.23
CA HIS A 70 4.43 -33.79 -0.57
C HIS A 70 5.85 -34.09 -1.02
N ARG A 71 6.39 -33.24 -1.90
CA ARG A 71 7.77 -33.37 -2.36
C ARG A 71 8.63 -33.12 -1.13
N ALA A 72 9.18 -34.22 -0.63
CA ALA A 72 10.06 -34.26 0.50
C ALA A 72 11.20 -33.25 0.30
N ARG A 73 11.47 -32.51 1.37
CA ARG A 73 12.65 -31.70 1.59
C ARG A 73 13.90 -32.56 1.34
N ALA A 74 14.49 -32.43 0.17
CA ALA A 74 15.77 -33.01 -0.17
C ALA A 74 16.87 -31.95 -0.05
N THR A 75 17.69 -32.15 0.98
CA THR A 75 19.14 -31.93 1.03
C THR A 75 19.72 -30.56 0.63
N ALA A 76 20.29 -29.94 1.67
CA ALA A 76 21.35 -28.94 1.65
C ALA A 76 22.25 -28.97 0.40
N ALA A 77 22.27 -27.86 -0.32
CA ALA A 77 23.39 -27.42 -1.15
C ALA A 77 23.61 -25.94 -0.85
N ALA A 78 24.87 -25.62 -0.59
CA ALA A 78 25.34 -24.42 0.08
C ALA A 78 25.09 -23.11 -0.68
N VAL A 79 24.72 -22.08 0.07
CA VAL A 79 24.76 -20.67 -0.35
C VAL A 79 26.19 -20.16 -0.09
N PRO A 80 26.90 -19.54 -1.06
CA PRO A 80 28.17 -18.89 -0.77
C PRO A 80 27.97 -17.57 0.02
N PRO A 81 28.82 -17.26 1.01
CA PRO A 81 28.73 -16.00 1.79
C PRO A 81 29.29 -14.79 1.02
N PRO A 82 28.91 -13.55 1.40
CA PRO A 82 29.44 -12.31 0.81
C PRO A 82 30.91 -12.06 1.22
N PRO A 83 31.75 -11.45 0.35
CA PRO A 83 33.13 -11.12 0.70
C PRO A 83 33.14 -10.02 1.75
N THR A 84 33.68 -10.35 2.92
CA THR A 84 34.01 -9.39 3.97
C THR A 84 35.51 -9.13 3.91
N SER A 85 35.88 -7.89 3.60
CA SER A 85 37.26 -7.42 3.70
C SER A 85 37.60 -7.27 5.18
N HIS A 86 38.20 -8.29 5.78
CA HIS A 86 38.98 -8.15 7.00
C HIS A 86 40.38 -8.70 6.73
N THR A 87 41.29 -7.78 6.42
CA THR A 87 42.71 -8.09 6.34
C THR A 87 43.26 -8.20 7.76
N SER A 88 43.53 -9.44 8.17
CA SER A 88 44.53 -9.93 9.12
C SER A 88 44.95 -9.01 10.28
N SER A 89 44.41 -9.32 11.47
CA SER A 89 45.07 -9.07 12.75
C SER A 89 45.86 -10.33 13.12
N ASP A 90 47.07 -10.44 12.60
CA ASP A 90 48.09 -11.38 13.06
C ASP A 90 49.37 -10.57 13.29
N TYR A 91 49.59 -10.16 14.54
CA TYR A 91 50.88 -9.63 14.98
C TYR A 91 51.46 -10.65 15.96
N ALA A 92 52.11 -11.65 15.37
CA ALA A 92 53.12 -12.43 16.05
C ALA A 92 54.27 -11.51 16.45
N GLN A 93 54.64 -11.66 17.71
CA GLN A 93 55.81 -11.09 18.35
C GLN A 93 57.09 -11.56 17.64
N GLU A 94 57.74 -10.67 16.88
CA GLU A 94 59.11 -10.88 16.40
C GLU A 94 59.98 -9.70 16.87
N VAL A 95 60.87 -10.01 17.80
CA VAL A 95 61.88 -9.13 18.37
C VAL A 95 63.08 -9.21 17.43
N PHE A 96 63.47 -8.14 16.73
CA PHE A 96 64.90 -7.90 16.40
C PHE A 96 65.13 -6.44 16.01
N ALA A 97 66.34 -5.99 16.32
CA ALA A 97 66.75 -4.60 16.51
C ALA A 97 67.19 -3.86 15.23
N ASP A 98 67.19 -2.53 15.37
CA ASP A 98 68.35 -1.64 15.14
C ASP A 98 68.26 -0.61 14.01
N SER A 99 68.89 0.53 14.30
CA SER A 99 69.36 1.60 13.41
C SER A 99 68.39 2.72 12.98
N ARG A 100 68.27 3.72 13.87
CA ARG A 100 68.90 5.04 13.72
C ARG A 100 68.98 5.66 12.31
N ASN A 101 68.11 6.63 12.05
CA ASN A 101 68.37 7.83 11.23
C ASN A 101 67.30 8.86 11.65
N ASP A 102 67.59 9.84 12.52
CA ASP A 102 68.23 11.13 12.21
C ASP A 102 67.65 11.86 10.98
N SER A 103 67.43 13.16 11.19
CA SER A 103 67.14 14.20 10.18
C SER A 103 65.67 14.48 9.84
N GLY A 104 65.10 15.46 10.57
CA GLY A 104 64.85 16.78 9.99
C GLY A 104 63.80 16.94 8.89
N GLY A 105 62.73 17.67 9.23
CA GLY A 105 62.12 18.65 8.32
C GLY A 105 61.02 18.14 7.40
N ALA A 106 59.76 18.28 7.83
CA ALA A 106 58.61 18.43 6.92
C ALA A 106 57.52 19.31 7.57
N LEU A 107 57.90 20.53 7.95
CA LEU A 107 56.94 21.62 8.21
C LEU A 107 56.46 22.13 6.84
N GLY A 108 55.26 21.72 6.41
CA GLY A 108 54.66 22.22 5.17
C GLY A 108 53.43 21.44 4.65
N GLY A 109 53.13 20.25 5.19
CA GLY A 109 51.96 19.45 4.76
C GLY A 109 50.76 19.45 5.71
N GLY A 110 50.95 19.86 6.97
CA GLY A 110 49.91 19.79 8.02
C GLY A 110 48.80 20.83 7.84
N GLU A 111 49.16 22.05 7.43
CA GLU A 111 48.20 23.16 7.27
C GLU A 111 47.20 22.92 6.14
N SER A 112 47.64 22.29 5.05
CA SER A 112 46.81 21.90 3.92
C SER A 112 45.80 20.81 4.30
N ASN A 113 46.25 19.83 5.08
CA ASN A 113 45.43 18.69 5.52
C ASN A 113 44.44 19.12 6.61
N GLN A 114 44.84 20.03 7.50
CA GLN A 114 43.99 20.63 8.53
C GLN A 114 42.86 21.46 7.92
N ARG A 115 43.14 22.26 6.87
CA ARG A 115 42.11 23.02 6.14
C ARG A 115 41.12 22.14 5.38
N LEU A 116 41.58 21.00 4.83
CA LEU A 116 40.71 20.02 4.20
C LEU A 116 39.81 19.31 5.22
N ALA A 117 40.33 18.99 6.40
CA ALA A 117 39.55 18.39 7.49
C ALA A 117 38.47 19.36 8.02
N GLU A 118 38.81 20.63 8.24
CA GLU A 118 37.86 21.66 8.67
C GLU A 118 36.81 21.97 7.58
N ALA A 119 37.19 21.93 6.30
CA ALA A 119 36.25 22.08 5.20
C ALA A 119 35.28 20.89 5.08
N CYS A 120 35.75 19.66 5.35
CA CYS A 120 34.92 18.46 5.43
C CYS A 120 33.99 18.49 6.65
N ASP A 121 34.48 18.94 7.80
CA ASP A 121 33.67 19.08 9.03
C ASP A 121 32.54 20.08 8.82
N GLY A 122 32.84 21.25 8.26
CA GLY A 122 31.81 22.25 7.90
C GLY A 122 30.87 21.80 6.77
N ALA A 123 31.29 20.86 5.90
CA ALA A 123 30.39 20.26 4.92
C ALA A 123 29.42 19.27 5.56
N LEU A 124 29.91 18.44 6.49
CA LEU A 124 29.07 17.51 7.24
C LEU A 124 28.09 18.25 8.17
N GLU A 125 28.50 19.35 8.79
CA GLU A 125 27.62 20.17 9.63
C GLU A 125 26.45 20.75 8.81
N ARG A 126 26.72 21.25 7.59
CA ARG A 126 25.67 21.72 6.67
C ARG A 126 24.70 20.60 6.24
N GLU A 127 25.23 19.41 5.95
CA GLU A 127 24.42 18.23 5.63
C GLU A 127 23.55 17.82 6.82
N TRP A 128 24.10 17.83 8.04
CA TRP A 128 23.36 17.54 9.27
C TRP A 128 22.21 18.51 9.49
N GLU A 129 22.43 19.82 9.32
CA GLU A 129 21.34 20.79 9.44
C GLU A 129 20.26 20.60 8.37
N MET A 130 20.64 20.18 7.16
CA MET A 130 19.68 19.89 6.09
C MET A 130 18.80 18.69 6.46
N VAL A 131 19.43 17.61 6.91
CA VAL A 131 18.73 16.40 7.39
C VAL A 131 17.82 16.71 8.58
N GLU A 132 18.25 17.58 9.50
CA GLU A 132 17.42 17.98 10.64
C GLU A 132 16.20 18.81 10.19
N ARG A 133 16.37 19.72 9.22
CA ARG A 133 15.27 20.46 8.60
C ARG A 133 14.29 19.52 7.89
N GLU A 134 14.78 18.53 7.15
CA GLU A 134 13.94 17.51 6.50
C GLU A 134 13.19 16.66 7.51
N ARG A 135 13.86 16.22 8.59
CA ARG A 135 13.22 15.47 9.68
C ARG A 135 12.07 16.27 10.31
N ALA A 136 12.30 17.56 10.57
CA ALA A 136 11.26 18.44 11.11
C ALA A 136 10.10 18.66 10.12
N ALA A 137 10.38 18.71 8.82
CA ALA A 137 9.33 18.79 7.80
C ALA A 137 8.47 17.52 7.77
N LEU A 138 9.11 16.34 7.75
CA LEU A 138 8.43 15.04 7.78
C LEU A 138 7.60 14.83 9.05
N GLU A 139 8.06 15.33 10.19
CA GLU A 139 7.31 15.27 11.45
C GLU A 139 6.01 16.08 11.36
N ARG A 140 6.05 17.30 10.78
CA ARG A 140 4.85 18.10 10.53
C ARG A 140 3.89 17.43 9.54
N GLU A 141 4.40 16.84 8.47
CA GLU A 141 3.58 16.09 7.52
C GLU A 141 2.90 14.90 8.19
N ARG A 142 3.63 14.14 9.02
CA ARG A 142 3.09 13.02 9.77
C ARG A 142 1.94 13.46 10.69
N GLU A 143 2.11 14.59 11.40
CA GLU A 143 1.03 15.13 12.23
C GLU A 143 -0.19 15.58 11.41
N MET A 144 0.02 16.15 10.22
CA MET A 144 -1.09 16.52 9.32
C MET A 144 -1.88 15.28 8.91
N VAL A 145 -1.18 14.22 8.50
CA VAL A 145 -1.80 12.93 8.14
C VAL A 145 -2.54 12.31 9.33
N ASP A 146 -1.99 12.40 10.53
CA ASP A 146 -2.66 11.90 11.75
C ASP A 146 -3.96 12.71 12.03
N ARG A 147 -3.95 14.04 11.83
CA ARG A 147 -5.16 14.87 11.93
C ARG A 147 -6.22 14.51 10.89
N ASP A 148 -5.81 14.32 9.63
CA ASP A 148 -6.70 13.93 8.54
C ASP A 148 -7.31 12.55 8.79
N ARG A 149 -6.50 11.60 9.27
CA ARG A 149 -6.99 10.28 9.66
C ARG A 149 -8.05 10.37 10.75
N ALA A 150 -7.82 11.18 11.79
CA ALA A 150 -8.79 11.39 12.85
C ALA A 150 -10.08 12.06 12.35
N ALA A 151 -10.00 12.97 11.37
CA ALA A 151 -11.16 13.58 10.74
C ALA A 151 -11.99 12.53 9.96
N LEU A 152 -11.34 11.70 9.14
CA LEU A 152 -12.00 10.63 8.39
C LEU A 152 -12.66 9.58 9.29
N GLU A 153 -12.04 9.26 10.43
CA GLU A 153 -12.63 8.34 11.41
C GLU A 153 -13.93 8.92 12.01
N ARG A 154 -13.99 10.24 12.27
CA ARG A 154 -15.22 10.92 12.73
C ARG A 154 -16.30 10.93 11.65
N GLU A 155 -15.94 11.26 10.40
CA GLU A 155 -16.90 11.23 9.28
C GLU A 155 -17.48 9.83 9.08
N ARG A 156 -16.64 8.80 9.13
CA ARG A 156 -17.10 7.40 9.04
C ARG A 156 -18.09 7.05 10.14
N ALA A 157 -17.86 7.51 11.37
CA ALA A 157 -18.77 7.30 12.48
C ALA A 157 -20.11 8.05 12.28
N ALA A 158 -20.07 9.29 11.78
CA ALA A 158 -21.26 10.07 11.46
C ALA A 158 -22.12 9.39 10.38
N VAL A 159 -21.52 8.94 9.29
CA VAL A 159 -22.21 8.21 8.22
C VAL A 159 -22.85 6.91 8.73
N GLN A 160 -22.18 6.19 9.65
CA GLN A 160 -22.77 5.00 10.26
C GLN A 160 -23.99 5.34 11.13
N ALA A 161 -23.92 6.42 11.90
CA ALA A 161 -25.05 6.89 12.69
C ALA A 161 -26.24 7.29 11.81
N GLU A 162 -26.00 8.03 10.73
CA GLU A 162 -27.04 8.38 9.75
C GLU A 162 -27.66 7.14 9.10
N ARG A 163 -26.86 6.15 8.74
CA ARG A 163 -27.36 4.89 8.18
C ARG A 163 -28.31 4.19 9.15
N LEU A 164 -27.95 4.09 10.42
CA LEU A 164 -28.79 3.49 11.46
C LEU A 164 -30.06 4.30 11.70
N TRP A 165 -29.97 5.63 11.65
CA TRP A 165 -31.13 6.51 11.76
C TRP A 165 -32.11 6.30 10.59
N LEU A 166 -31.62 6.28 9.36
CA LEU A 166 -32.43 6.02 8.17
C LEU A 166 -33.05 4.61 8.16
N GLU A 167 -32.38 3.61 8.72
CA GLU A 167 -32.96 2.27 8.90
C GLU A 167 -34.14 2.29 9.87
N ARG A 168 -34.04 3.06 10.97
CA ARG A 168 -35.16 3.23 11.91
C ARG A 168 -36.33 3.96 11.27
N GLU A 169 -36.07 5.02 10.52
CA GLU A 169 -37.10 5.77 9.79
C GLU A 169 -37.80 4.89 8.75
N ARG A 170 -37.04 4.11 7.97
CA ARG A 170 -37.62 3.13 7.04
C ARG A 170 -38.55 2.14 7.75
N ALA A 171 -38.11 1.59 8.88
CA ALA A 171 -38.95 0.67 9.66
C ALA A 171 -40.20 1.35 10.22
N ALA A 172 -40.14 2.64 10.59
CA ALA A 172 -41.32 3.40 11.02
C ALA A 172 -42.32 3.56 9.87
N VAL A 173 -41.84 4.00 8.70
CA VAL A 173 -42.66 4.16 7.49
C VAL A 173 -43.29 2.84 7.05
N GLU A 174 -42.58 1.72 7.16
CA GLU A 174 -43.15 0.40 6.86
C GLU A 174 -44.29 0.01 7.80
N ARG A 175 -44.20 0.33 9.10
CA ARG A 175 -45.29 0.10 10.05
C ARG A 175 -46.52 0.97 9.73
N ASP A 176 -46.29 2.25 9.44
CA ASP A 176 -47.37 3.17 9.08
C ASP A 176 -48.07 2.72 7.79
N ARG A 177 -47.30 2.28 6.80
CA ARG A 177 -47.84 1.70 5.56
C ARG A 177 -48.71 0.47 5.84
N ALA A 178 -48.27 -0.44 6.71
CA ALA A 178 -49.03 -1.62 7.08
C ALA A 178 -50.35 -1.26 7.80
N MET A 179 -50.33 -0.24 8.67
CA MET A 179 -51.55 0.26 9.33
C MET A 179 -52.54 0.82 8.32
N VAL A 180 -52.08 1.65 7.38
CA VAL A 180 -52.93 2.22 6.32
C VAL A 180 -53.51 1.13 5.42
N GLU A 181 -52.74 0.08 5.11
CA GLU A 181 -53.23 -1.06 4.33
C GLU A 181 -54.32 -1.84 5.07
N GLN A 182 -54.17 -2.03 6.38
CA GLN A 182 -55.19 -2.64 7.22
C GLN A 182 -56.48 -1.79 7.25
N GLU A 183 -56.37 -0.47 7.41
CA GLU A 183 -57.52 0.43 7.38
C GLU A 183 -58.25 0.39 6.04
N ARG A 184 -57.51 0.37 4.92
CA ARG A 184 -58.08 0.20 3.58
C ARG A 184 -58.84 -1.12 3.46
N ALA A 185 -58.24 -2.23 3.88
CA ALA A 185 -58.89 -3.53 3.85
C ALA A 185 -60.18 -3.56 4.71
N ALA A 186 -60.16 -2.92 5.88
CA ALA A 186 -61.35 -2.81 6.74
C ALA A 186 -62.46 -1.96 6.10
N LEU A 187 -62.11 -0.86 5.43
CA LEU A 187 -63.06 -0.05 4.68
C LEU A 187 -63.65 -0.81 3.48
N ASP A 188 -62.83 -1.56 2.75
CA ASP A 188 -63.27 -2.39 1.63
C ASP A 188 -64.24 -3.48 2.09
N GLN A 189 -63.96 -4.16 3.21
CA GLN A 189 -64.88 -5.11 3.82
C GLN A 189 -66.20 -4.45 4.21
N ARG A 190 -66.17 -3.26 4.81
CA ARG A 190 -67.37 -2.51 5.17
C ARG A 190 -68.18 -2.11 3.93
N ALA A 191 -67.52 -1.69 2.87
CA ALA A 191 -68.17 -1.35 1.60
C ALA A 191 -68.87 -2.58 0.98
N LEU A 192 -68.20 -3.74 0.97
CA LEU A 192 -68.79 -5.00 0.52
C LEU A 192 -70.02 -5.40 1.34
N MET A 193 -69.95 -5.26 2.67
CA MET A 193 -71.11 -5.54 3.55
C MET A 193 -72.28 -4.60 3.25
N MET A 194 -72.06 -3.30 3.07
CA MET A 194 -73.15 -2.36 2.75
C MET A 194 -73.77 -2.62 1.36
N ASN A 195 -72.94 -2.96 0.36
CA ASN A 195 -73.42 -3.28 -0.98
C ASN A 195 -74.26 -4.58 -1.02
N SER A 196 -73.94 -5.57 -0.19
CA SER A 196 -74.69 -6.82 -0.06
C SER A 196 -76.09 -6.61 0.55
N VAL A 197 -76.21 -5.73 1.55
CA VAL A 197 -77.50 -5.38 2.18
C VAL A 197 -78.42 -4.64 1.20
N GLY A 198 -77.88 -3.80 0.31
CA GLY A 198 -78.65 -3.11 -0.73
C GLY A 198 -79.24 -4.01 -1.81
N HIS A 199 -78.58 -5.12 -2.16
CA HIS A 199 -79.07 -6.05 -3.19
C HIS A 199 -80.15 -7.02 -2.65
N ALA A 200 -80.12 -7.37 -1.37
CA ALA A 200 -81.14 -8.23 -0.76
C ALA A 200 -82.51 -7.54 -0.58
N GLY A 201 -82.53 -6.20 -0.45
CA GLY A 201 -83.77 -5.43 -0.32
C GLY A 201 -84.56 -5.26 -1.62
N HIS A 202 -83.88 -5.28 -2.78
CA HIS A 202 -84.51 -5.02 -4.08
C HIS A 202 -85.20 -6.26 -4.68
N LEU A 203 -84.82 -7.47 -4.26
CA LEU A 203 -85.41 -8.74 -4.74
C LEU A 203 -86.67 -9.16 -3.97
N ASN A 204 -87.00 -8.50 -2.85
CA ASN A 204 -88.16 -8.83 -2.01
C ASN A 204 -89.34 -7.84 -2.16
N ALA A 205 -89.28 -6.89 -3.10
CA ALA A 205 -90.31 -5.86 -3.32
C ALA A 205 -91.17 -6.08 -4.59
N LEU A 206 -91.15 -7.29 -5.17
CA LEU A 206 -91.85 -7.62 -6.43
C LEU A 206 -92.81 -8.82 -6.32
N MET A 207 -93.24 -9.18 -5.10
CA MET A 207 -94.40 -10.03 -4.83
C MET A 207 -95.35 -9.32 -3.87
#